data_AF-A0A317U1X9-F1
#
_entry.id   AF-A0A317U1X9-F1
#
_cell.length_a   1.000
_cell.length_b   1.000
_cell.length_c   1.000
_cell.angle_alpha   90.00
_cell.angle_beta   90.00
_cell.angle_gamma   90.00
#
_symmetry.space_group_name_H-M   'P 1'
#
loop_
_entity.id
_entity.type
_entity.pdbx_description
1 polymer ?
#
loop_
_entity_poly.entity_id
_entity_poly.type
_entity_poly.pdbx_seq_one_letter_code
_entity_poly.pdbx_strand_id
1 'polypeptide(L)'
;MIILKVLSSPVTSNLLSATTIILVIYGYTQWKKIYIAERQSNNFLNIAMDINRLYFSILEQRQPEFRPSHNDDFIKYIDDYKIPPLMEIAKQAYVISKEISILEKTLTLPKKNDQSLTLSSLYYQYIIKEIIKKITLNIHLYYADKKRKQEQLDPTQTELYKFLYPSSFAVDPNQYEFDDKTGLNIIKDDFYEVIITGFNSVLSALDNLLIK
;
A
#
# COMPACT_ATOMS: atom_id res chain seq x y z
N MET A 1 -37.47 -61.10 -20.09
CA MET A 1 -36.05 -60.72 -20.25
C MET A 1 -35.91 -59.64 -21.33
N ILE A 2 -36.50 -58.45 -21.14
CA ILE A 2 -36.51 -57.36 -22.16
C ILE A 2 -35.85 -56.07 -21.62
N ILE A 3 -35.70 -55.96 -20.30
CA ILE A 3 -35.24 -54.73 -19.63
C ILE A 3 -33.71 -54.50 -19.80
N LEU A 4 -32.93 -55.54 -20.10
CA LEU A 4 -31.47 -55.43 -20.21
C LEU A 4 -30.92 -54.97 -21.57
N LYS A 5 -31.74 -54.92 -22.63
CA LYS A 5 -31.25 -54.59 -23.99
C LYS A 5 -31.34 -53.10 -24.36
N VAL A 6 -32.04 -52.30 -23.55
CA VAL A 6 -32.21 -50.85 -23.78
C VAL A 6 -31.00 -50.05 -23.31
N LEU A 7 -30.18 -50.62 -22.40
CA LEU A 7 -28.97 -49.96 -21.89
C LEU A 7 -27.75 -50.07 -22.82
N SER A 8 -27.79 -50.92 -23.85
CA SER A 8 -26.67 -51.14 -24.79
C SER A 8 -26.88 -50.52 -26.17
N SER A 9 -27.83 -49.59 -26.32
CA SER A 9 -28.02 -48.89 -27.60
C SER A 9 -26.92 -47.82 -27.77
N PRO A 10 -26.33 -47.65 -28.96
CA PRO A 10 -25.35 -46.60 -29.21
C PRO A 10 -25.92 -45.18 -28.94
N VAL A 11 -27.24 -45.02 -28.96
CA VAL A 11 -27.92 -43.76 -28.63
C VAL A 11 -27.82 -43.42 -27.14
N THR A 12 -28.00 -44.40 -26.26
CA THR A 12 -27.91 -44.19 -24.81
C THR A 12 -26.46 -43.98 -24.36
N SER A 13 -25.48 -44.65 -24.98
CA SER A 13 -24.05 -44.38 -24.70
C SER A 13 -23.60 -43.00 -25.18
N ASN A 14 -24.10 -42.55 -26.34
CA ASN A 14 -23.79 -41.22 -26.88
C ASN A 14 -24.44 -40.08 -26.09
N LEU A 15 -25.63 -40.31 -25.53
CA LEU A 15 -26.28 -39.36 -24.62
C LEU A 15 -25.53 -39.22 -23.30
N LEU A 16 -25.14 -40.36 -22.69
CA LEU A 16 -24.35 -40.37 -21.45
C LEU A 16 -22.99 -39.67 -21.62
N SER A 17 -22.29 -39.92 -22.73
CA SER A 17 -21.02 -39.26 -23.03
C SER A 17 -21.18 -37.76 -23.27
N ALA A 18 -22.21 -37.34 -24.03
CA ALA A 18 -22.52 -35.92 -24.24
C ALA A 18 -22.88 -35.20 -22.93
N THR A 19 -23.71 -35.80 -22.06
CA THR A 19 -24.05 -35.22 -20.76
C THR A 19 -22.82 -35.11 -19.85
N THR A 20 -21.92 -36.10 -19.88
CA THR A 20 -20.68 -36.06 -19.09
C THR A 20 -19.76 -34.93 -19.55
N ILE A 21 -19.63 -34.73 -20.87
CA ILE A 21 -18.84 -33.62 -21.43
C ILE A 21 -19.43 -32.27 -21.02
N ILE A 22 -20.76 -32.10 -21.08
CA ILE A 22 -21.43 -30.87 -20.67
C ILE A 22 -21.20 -30.60 -19.17
N LEU A 23 -21.31 -31.62 -18.32
CA LEU A 23 -21.05 -31.49 -16.89
C LEU A 23 -19.60 -31.15 -16.57
N VAL A 24 -18.64 -31.72 -17.30
CA VAL A 24 -17.21 -31.40 -17.17
C VAL A 24 -16.92 -29.96 -17.59
N ILE A 25 -17.47 -29.51 -18.72
CA ILE A 25 -17.33 -28.12 -19.18
C ILE A 25 -17.96 -27.17 -18.16
N TYR A 26 -19.18 -27.46 -17.70
CA TYR A 26 -19.85 -26.65 -16.68
C TYR A 26 -19.04 -26.59 -15.38
N GLY A 27 -18.62 -27.74 -14.85
CA GLY A 27 -17.78 -27.84 -13.66
C GLY A 27 -16.48 -27.06 -13.79
N TYR A 28 -15.79 -27.17 -14.93
CA TYR A 28 -14.59 -26.39 -15.22
C TYR A 28 -14.87 -24.88 -15.25
N THR A 29 -15.96 -24.44 -15.88
CA THR A 29 -16.31 -23.01 -15.91
C THR A 29 -16.65 -22.45 -14.53
N GLN A 30 -17.35 -23.20 -13.68
CA GLN A 30 -17.67 -22.79 -12.30
C GLN A 30 -16.42 -22.77 -11.43
N TRP A 31 -15.59 -23.82 -11.49
CA TRP A 31 -14.30 -23.85 -10.79
C TRP A 31 -13.42 -22.66 -11.20
N LYS A 32 -13.30 -22.39 -12.50
CA LYS A 32 -12.51 -21.26 -13.01
C LYS A 32 -13.03 -19.92 -12.47
N LYS A 33 -14.36 -19.73 -12.40
CA LYS A 33 -14.95 -18.51 -11.82
C LYS A 33 -14.61 -18.37 -10.34
N ILE A 34 -14.78 -19.43 -9.55
CA ILE A 34 -14.47 -19.44 -8.11
C ILE A 34 -12.98 -19.16 -7.89
N TYR A 35 -12.10 -19.85 -8.62
CA TYR A 35 -10.65 -19.68 -8.51
C TYR A 35 -10.19 -18.25 -8.85
N ILE A 36 -10.76 -17.63 -9.88
CA ILE A 36 -10.46 -16.24 -10.23
C ILE A 36 -10.93 -15.29 -9.12
N ALA A 37 -12.15 -15.47 -8.59
CA ALA A 37 -12.68 -14.65 -7.52
C ALA A 37 -11.84 -14.77 -6.24
N GLU A 38 -11.43 -15.98 -5.87
CA GLU A 38 -10.56 -16.22 -4.70
C GLU A 38 -9.20 -15.55 -4.88
N ARG A 39 -8.59 -15.66 -6.06
CA ARG A 39 -7.32 -15.01 -6.36
C ARG A 39 -7.41 -13.48 -6.35
N GLN A 40 -8.50 -12.91 -6.85
CA GLN A 40 -8.76 -11.47 -6.79
C GLN A 40 -8.93 -11.00 -5.34
N SER A 41 -9.67 -11.74 -4.51
CA SER A 41 -9.84 -11.46 -3.09
C SER A 41 -8.51 -11.49 -2.33
N ASN A 42 -7.69 -12.51 -2.55
CA ASN A 42 -6.37 -12.62 -1.91
C ASN A 42 -5.44 -11.48 -2.33
N ASN A 43 -5.41 -11.12 -3.62
CA ASN A 43 -4.62 -9.99 -4.10
C ASN A 43 -5.07 -8.67 -3.48
N PHE A 44 -6.38 -8.48 -3.33
CA PHE A 44 -6.93 -7.30 -2.68
C PHE A 44 -6.47 -7.20 -1.21
N LEU A 45 -6.61 -8.29 -0.45
CA LEU A 45 -6.22 -8.33 0.96
C LEU A 45 -4.72 -8.02 1.12
N ASN A 46 -3.88 -8.59 0.27
CA ASN A 46 -2.44 -8.32 0.27
C ASN A 46 -2.16 -6.83 0.04
N ILE A 47 -2.79 -6.21 -0.96
CA ILE A 47 -2.63 -4.77 -1.23
C ILE A 47 -3.09 -3.92 -0.04
N ALA A 48 -4.23 -4.23 0.58
CA ALA A 48 -4.73 -3.51 1.75
C ALA A 48 -3.76 -3.64 2.95
N MET A 49 -3.22 -4.84 3.16
CA MET A 49 -2.21 -5.08 4.20
C MET A 49 -0.93 -4.30 3.92
N ASP A 50 -0.46 -4.26 2.67
CA ASP A 50 0.76 -3.55 2.32
C ASP A 50 0.60 -2.03 2.38
N ILE A 51 -0.58 -1.49 2.06
CA ILE A 51 -0.91 -0.08 2.28
C ILE A 51 -0.88 0.25 3.78
N ASN A 52 -1.49 -0.59 4.63
CA ASN A 52 -1.45 -0.40 6.08
C ASN A 52 -0.01 -0.50 6.62
N ARG A 53 0.78 -1.47 6.16
CA ARG A 53 2.20 -1.58 6.53
C ARG A 53 2.97 -0.32 6.17
N LEU A 54 2.76 0.20 4.96
CA LEU A 54 3.39 1.44 4.51
C LEU A 54 3.02 2.63 5.44
N TYR A 55 1.73 2.74 5.81
CA TYR A 55 1.25 3.72 6.77
C TYR A 55 2.00 3.64 8.09
N PHE A 56 2.07 2.44 8.70
CA PHE A 56 2.78 2.23 9.97
C PHE A 56 4.27 2.56 9.85
N SER A 57 4.94 2.11 8.80
CA SER A 57 6.36 2.39 8.59
C SER A 57 6.66 3.89 8.49
N ILE A 58 5.79 4.67 7.84
CA ILE A 58 5.93 6.13 7.77
C ILE A 58 5.80 6.76 9.16
N LEU A 59 4.81 6.33 9.94
CA LEU A 59 4.61 6.87 11.29
C LEU A 59 5.74 6.50 12.24
N GLU A 60 6.25 5.28 12.15
CA GLU A 60 7.39 4.80 12.93
C GLU A 60 8.63 5.68 12.75
N GLN A 61 8.93 6.09 11.51
CA GLN A 61 10.06 6.99 11.24
C GLN A 61 9.89 8.40 11.81
N ARG A 62 8.67 8.79 12.17
CA ARG A 62 8.33 10.12 12.70
C ARG A 62 7.99 10.11 14.19
N GLN A 63 8.15 8.97 14.86
CA GLN A 63 7.90 8.90 16.29
C GLN A 63 8.84 9.84 17.06
N PRO A 64 8.37 10.43 18.16
CA PRO A 64 9.22 11.16 19.08
C PRO A 64 10.29 10.23 19.67
N GLU A 65 11.56 10.44 19.31
CA GLU A 65 12.70 9.72 19.87
C GLU A 65 13.57 10.64 20.74
N PHE A 66 14.14 10.07 21.81
CA PHE A 66 15.24 10.72 22.54
C PHE A 66 16.50 10.72 21.67
N ARG A 67 17.08 11.92 21.48
CA ARG A 67 18.19 12.13 20.54
C ARG A 67 19.53 11.64 21.12
N PRO A 68 20.42 11.06 20.30
CA PRO A 68 21.85 11.01 20.62
C PRO A 68 22.43 12.43 20.73
N SER A 69 23.49 12.63 21.51
CA SER A 69 24.16 13.94 21.63
C SER A 69 24.70 14.45 20.28
N HIS A 70 24.64 15.76 20.05
CA HIS A 70 24.95 16.46 18.80
C HIS A 70 26.44 16.43 18.39
N ASN A 71 26.96 15.26 18.01
CA ASN A 71 28.33 15.10 17.48
C ASN A 71 28.32 14.49 16.06
N ASP A 72 29.49 14.36 15.43
CA ASP A 72 29.70 13.71 14.11
C ASP A 72 29.03 12.32 13.99
N ASP A 73 28.84 11.64 15.13
CA ASP A 73 28.07 10.40 15.26
C ASP A 73 26.61 10.52 14.78
N PHE A 74 26.04 11.72 14.79
CA PHE A 74 24.65 11.97 14.40
C PHE A 74 24.44 11.96 12.88
N ILE A 75 25.36 12.54 12.10
CA ILE A 75 25.29 12.47 10.63
C ILE A 75 25.36 11.00 10.21
N LYS A 76 26.31 10.27 10.79
CA LYS A 76 26.43 8.83 10.59
C LYS A 76 25.18 8.07 11.01
N TYR A 77 24.56 8.44 12.13
CA TYR A 77 23.30 7.84 12.57
C TYR A 77 22.16 8.05 11.56
N ILE A 78 21.99 9.27 11.03
CA ILE A 78 20.97 9.54 10.01
C ILE A 78 21.23 8.70 8.74
N ASP A 79 22.47 8.67 8.28
CA ASP A 79 22.87 7.93 7.08
C ASP A 79 22.68 6.42 7.23
N ASP A 80 23.08 5.86 8.38
CA ASP A 80 23.08 4.42 8.60
C ASP A 80 21.70 3.89 9.03
N TYR A 81 20.88 4.68 9.74
CA TYR A 81 19.67 4.19 10.40
C TYR A 81 18.37 4.87 9.97
N LYS A 82 18.38 6.11 9.47
CA LYS A 82 17.13 6.83 9.12
C LYS A 82 16.89 6.90 7.61
N ILE A 83 17.91 7.12 6.80
CA ILE A 83 17.75 7.18 5.34
C ILE A 83 17.35 5.83 4.73
N PRO A 84 17.99 4.68 5.08
CA PRO A 84 17.67 3.41 4.44
C PRO A 84 16.19 2.99 4.63
N PRO A 85 15.58 3.09 5.83
CA PRO A 85 14.15 2.83 5.99
C PRO A 85 13.26 3.75 5.16
N LEU A 86 13.58 5.05 5.06
CA LEU A 86 12.81 5.98 4.22
C LEU A 86 12.91 5.64 2.73
N MET A 87 14.07 5.13 2.28
CA MET A 87 14.22 4.65 0.90
C MET A 87 13.39 3.38 0.64
N GLU A 88 13.35 2.45 1.59
CA GLU A 88 12.51 1.26 1.48
C GLU A 88 11.02 1.61 1.50
N ILE A 89 10.59 2.59 2.31
CA ILE A 89 9.22 3.16 2.28
C ILE A 89 8.88 3.66 0.87
N ALA A 90 9.77 4.47 0.27
CA ALA A 90 9.53 5.00 -1.07
C ALA A 90 9.41 3.87 -2.11
N LYS A 91 10.32 2.90 -2.06
CA LYS A 91 10.32 1.73 -2.95
C LYS A 91 9.06 0.89 -2.78
N GLN A 92 8.66 0.57 -1.55
CA GLN A 92 7.43 -0.18 -1.26
C GLN A 92 6.20 0.56 -1.80
N ALA A 93 6.14 1.88 -1.64
CA ALA A 93 5.02 2.66 -2.17
C ALA A 93 4.88 2.55 -3.70
N TYR A 94 5.99 2.51 -4.44
CA TYR A 94 5.97 2.28 -5.89
C TYR A 94 5.58 0.84 -6.26
N VAL A 95 5.99 -0.15 -5.48
CA VAL A 95 5.56 -1.55 -5.67
C VAL A 95 4.04 -1.66 -5.53
N ILE A 96 3.48 -1.13 -4.44
CA ILE A 96 2.04 -1.11 -4.20
C ILE A 96 1.29 -0.40 -5.33
N SER A 97 1.80 0.73 -5.81
CA SER A 97 1.21 1.45 -6.96
C SER A 97 1.09 0.56 -8.21
N LYS A 98 2.12 -0.24 -8.49
CA LYS A 98 2.12 -1.18 -9.61
C LYS A 98 1.11 -2.31 -9.39
N GLU A 99 1.01 -2.83 -8.18
CA GLU A 99 0.08 -3.90 -7.82
C GLU A 99 -1.38 -3.44 -7.91
N ILE A 100 -1.69 -2.22 -7.44
CA ILE A 100 -2.99 -1.58 -7.61
C ILE A 100 -3.35 -1.46 -9.10
N SER A 101 -2.41 -0.99 -9.93
CA SER A 101 -2.64 -0.88 -11.37
C SER A 101 -2.92 -2.23 -12.04
N ILE A 102 -2.28 -3.30 -11.57
CA ILE A 102 -2.56 -4.67 -12.04
C ILE A 102 -3.94 -5.12 -11.57
N LEU A 103 -4.29 -4.92 -10.30
CA LEU A 103 -5.59 -5.27 -9.73
C LEU A 103 -6.73 -4.63 -10.53
N GLU A 104 -6.66 -3.32 -10.78
CA GLU A 104 -7.69 -2.60 -11.53
C GLU A 104 -7.89 -3.13 -12.95
N LYS A 105 -6.80 -3.51 -13.63
CA LYS A 105 -6.88 -4.14 -14.96
C LYS A 105 -7.56 -5.50 -14.91
N THR A 106 -7.35 -6.27 -13.83
CA THR A 106 -7.93 -7.60 -13.68
C THR A 106 -9.40 -7.61 -13.25
N LEU A 107 -9.88 -6.55 -12.60
CA LEU A 107 -11.26 -6.49 -12.10
C LEU A 107 -12.30 -6.20 -13.20
N THR A 108 -11.90 -5.89 -14.44
CA THR A 108 -12.83 -5.51 -15.54
C THR A 108 -13.97 -4.61 -15.03
N LEU A 109 -13.62 -3.61 -14.22
CA LEU A 109 -14.62 -2.71 -13.65
C LEU A 109 -15.38 -2.08 -14.82
N PRO A 110 -16.72 -2.10 -14.83
CA PRO A 110 -17.48 -1.38 -15.83
C PRO A 110 -16.99 0.06 -15.79
N LYS A 111 -16.59 0.61 -16.95
CA LYS A 111 -16.20 2.02 -17.08
C LYS A 111 -17.35 2.85 -16.49
N LYS A 112 -17.22 3.25 -15.22
CA LYS A 112 -18.12 4.20 -14.60
C LYS A 112 -17.94 5.50 -15.37
N ASN A 113 -19.04 6.16 -15.69
CA ASN A 113 -19.07 7.48 -16.34
C ASN A 113 -17.96 8.39 -15.78
N ASP A 114 -17.34 9.12 -16.71
CA ASP A 114 -16.04 9.83 -16.74
C ASP A 114 -15.60 10.74 -15.57
N GLN A 115 -16.06 10.53 -14.32
CA GLN A 115 -15.67 11.38 -13.17
C GLN A 115 -15.23 10.65 -11.90
N SER A 116 -15.32 9.31 -11.81
CA SER A 116 -14.76 8.60 -10.65
C SER A 116 -13.26 8.36 -10.83
N LEU A 117 -12.45 9.01 -10.00
CA LEU A 117 -11.01 8.72 -9.88
C LEU A 117 -10.81 7.22 -9.63
N THR A 118 -9.93 6.59 -10.41
CA THR A 118 -9.52 5.19 -10.20
C THR A 118 -8.75 5.07 -8.88
N LEU A 119 -8.73 3.88 -8.27
CA LEU A 119 -7.91 3.61 -7.09
C LEU A 119 -6.43 3.90 -7.38
N SER A 120 -5.93 3.55 -8.57
CA SER A 120 -4.57 3.92 -8.98
C SER A 120 -4.35 5.45 -8.94
N SER A 121 -5.33 6.23 -9.41
CA SER A 121 -5.24 7.69 -9.40
C SER A 121 -5.30 8.25 -8.00
N LEU A 122 -6.17 7.72 -7.13
CA LEU A 122 -6.26 8.14 -5.73
C LEU A 122 -4.97 7.82 -4.97
N TYR A 123 -4.45 6.60 -5.13
CA TYR A 123 -3.18 6.18 -4.54
C TYR A 123 -2.02 7.07 -5.01
N TYR A 124 -1.94 7.34 -6.31
CA TYR A 124 -0.91 8.23 -6.83
C TYR A 124 -1.05 9.65 -6.28
N GLN A 125 -2.25 10.22 -6.30
CA GLN A 125 -2.51 11.58 -5.84
C GLN A 125 -2.20 11.73 -4.36
N TYR A 126 -2.76 10.88 -3.51
CA TYR A 126 -2.69 11.08 -2.07
C TYR A 126 -1.44 10.50 -1.42
N ILE A 127 -0.95 9.35 -1.90
CA ILE A 127 0.22 8.70 -1.28
C ILE A 127 1.49 9.07 -2.04
N ILE A 128 1.58 8.78 -3.34
CA ILE A 128 2.83 9.00 -4.08
C ILE A 128 3.18 10.49 -4.14
N LYS A 129 2.24 11.34 -4.55
CA LYS A 129 2.51 12.76 -4.83
C LYS A 129 2.60 13.60 -3.56
N GLU A 130 1.73 13.41 -2.57
CA GLU A 130 1.74 14.26 -1.36
C GLU A 130 2.69 13.73 -0.28
N ILE A 131 2.81 12.42 -0.10
CA ILE A 131 3.58 11.82 1.01
C ILE A 131 4.97 11.38 0.53
N ILE A 132 5.05 10.47 -0.43
CA ILE A 132 6.32 9.86 -0.86
C ILE A 132 7.24 10.88 -1.54
N LYS A 133 6.67 11.80 -2.33
CA LYS A 133 7.43 12.90 -2.91
C LYS A 133 8.08 13.78 -1.84
N LYS A 134 7.40 14.04 -0.72
CA LYS A 134 7.95 14.86 0.37
C LYS A 134 9.09 14.13 1.08
N ILE A 135 8.94 12.83 1.34
CA ILE A 135 10.01 11.97 1.89
C ILE A 135 11.26 12.00 0.99
N THR A 136 11.07 11.68 -0.29
CA THR A 136 12.18 11.61 -1.26
C THR A 136 12.86 12.95 -1.50
N LEU A 137 12.10 14.05 -1.48
CA LEU A 137 12.64 15.40 -1.56
C LEU A 137 13.52 15.73 -0.35
N ASN A 138 13.07 15.42 0.87
CA ASN A 138 13.85 15.67 2.08
C ASN A 138 15.19 14.92 2.09
N ILE A 139 15.20 13.66 1.62
CA ILE A 139 16.45 12.90 1.45
C ILE A 139 17.36 13.57 0.41
N HIS A 140 16.81 14.01 -0.73
CA HIS A 140 17.58 14.70 -1.75
C HIS A 140 18.20 16.00 -1.24
N LEU A 141 17.43 16.82 -0.53
CA LEU A 141 17.89 18.07 0.05
C LEU A 141 19.01 17.81 1.07
N TYR A 142 18.85 16.80 1.92
CA TYR A 142 19.88 16.40 2.89
C TYR A 142 21.22 16.07 2.21
N TYR A 143 21.23 15.23 1.16
CA TYR A 143 22.47 14.92 0.45
C TYR A 143 23.05 16.12 -0.31
N ALA A 144 22.19 16.99 -0.84
CA ALA A 144 22.63 18.23 -1.50
C ALA A 144 23.34 19.16 -0.51
N ASP A 145 22.80 19.31 0.70
CA ASP A 145 23.40 20.12 1.77
C ASP A 145 24.69 19.50 2.30
N LYS A 146 24.72 18.17 2.52
CA LYS A 146 25.91 17.43 2.92
C LYS A 146 27.05 17.64 1.94
N LYS A 147 26.76 17.58 0.63
CA LYS A 147 27.74 17.80 -0.44
C LYS A 147 28.25 19.24 -0.47
N ARG A 148 27.37 20.24 -0.27
CA ARG A 148 27.74 21.66 -0.28
C ARG A 148 28.62 22.05 0.90
N LYS A 149 28.35 21.50 2.09
CA LYS A 149 28.99 21.89 3.35
C LYS A 149 30.19 21.02 3.75
N GLN A 150 30.65 20.10 2.87
CA GLN A 150 31.83 19.26 3.08
C GLN A 150 31.88 18.65 4.50
N GLU A 151 30.80 17.99 4.91
CA GLU A 151 30.68 17.29 6.21
C GLU A 151 30.54 18.17 7.46
N GLN A 152 30.64 19.50 7.36
CA GLN A 152 30.28 20.43 8.46
C GLN A 152 28.76 20.73 8.52
N LEU A 153 27.94 19.80 8.03
CA LEU A 153 26.50 19.97 8.00
C LEU A 153 25.95 19.86 9.43
N ASP A 154 25.43 20.94 9.99
CA ASP A 154 24.55 20.84 11.16
C ASP A 154 23.25 20.12 10.72
N PRO A 155 23.06 18.85 11.11
CA PRO A 155 21.94 18.06 10.64
C PRO A 155 20.62 18.60 11.19
N THR A 156 20.63 19.29 12.35
CA THR A 156 19.42 19.86 12.96
C THR A 156 18.79 20.96 12.11
N GLN A 157 19.57 21.58 11.24
CA GLN A 157 19.10 22.63 10.35
C GLN A 157 18.53 22.09 9.03
N THR A 158 18.63 20.79 8.78
CA THR A 158 18.15 20.17 7.54
C THR A 158 16.64 19.96 7.58
N GLU A 159 16.01 20.07 6.41
CA GLU A 159 14.57 19.76 6.28
C GLU A 159 14.27 18.28 6.59
N LEU A 160 15.21 17.37 6.31
CA LEU A 160 15.10 15.96 6.71
C LEU A 160 15.02 15.79 8.22
N TYR A 161 15.80 16.55 8.98
CA TYR A 161 15.75 16.49 10.43
C TYR A 161 14.44 17.04 10.99
N LYS A 162 13.96 18.18 10.48
CA LYS A 162 12.64 18.73 10.84
C LYS A 162 11.52 17.75 10.54
N PHE A 163 11.65 17.03 9.42
CA PHE A 163 10.71 16.00 9.00
C PHE A 163 10.69 14.78 9.94
N LEU A 164 11.86 14.28 10.33
CA LEU A 164 12.04 13.09 11.17
C LEU A 164 11.73 13.37 12.64
N TYR A 165 12.12 14.55 13.14
CA TYR A 165 11.98 14.93 14.54
C TYR A 165 11.15 16.21 14.69
N PRO A 166 9.86 16.21 14.30
CA PRO A 166 9.01 17.38 14.43
C PRO A 166 8.89 17.83 15.90
N SER A 167 9.06 16.91 16.86
CA SER A 167 9.14 17.17 18.31
C SER A 167 10.18 18.23 18.70
N SER A 168 11.25 18.31 17.90
CA SER A 168 12.35 19.24 18.11
C SER A 168 11.98 20.69 17.84
N PHE A 169 10.88 20.89 17.13
CA PHE A 169 10.39 22.17 16.64
C PHE A 169 8.95 22.44 17.11
N ALA A 170 8.26 21.42 17.62
CA ALA A 170 6.95 21.54 18.23
C ALA A 170 7.03 22.43 19.47
N VAL A 171 6.30 23.54 19.45
CA VAL A 171 6.26 24.54 20.52
C VAL A 171 5.23 24.16 21.60
N ASP A 172 4.29 23.27 21.27
CA ASP A 172 3.16 22.93 22.14
C ASP A 172 3.19 21.43 22.57
N PRO A 173 3.28 21.14 23.88
CA PRO A 173 3.14 19.80 24.44
C PRO A 173 1.82 19.08 24.07
N ASN A 174 0.77 19.82 23.69
CA ASN A 174 -0.51 19.23 23.29
C ASN A 174 -0.51 18.58 21.90
N GLN A 175 0.59 18.70 21.14
CA GLN A 175 0.72 18.06 19.83
C GLN A 175 1.10 16.57 19.91
N TYR A 176 1.44 16.07 21.10
CA TYR A 176 1.75 14.66 21.32
C TYR A 176 0.50 13.88 21.70
N GLU A 177 0.20 12.84 20.95
CA GLU A 177 -0.90 11.93 21.25
C GLU A 177 -0.43 10.48 21.13
N PHE A 178 -0.95 9.62 21.99
CA PHE A 178 -0.84 8.18 21.79
C PHE A 178 -1.97 7.75 20.86
N ASP A 179 -1.62 7.21 19.70
CA ASP A 179 -2.61 6.67 18.76
C ASP A 179 -2.88 5.20 19.09
N ASP A 180 -4.04 4.93 19.69
CA ASP A 180 -4.49 3.58 20.06
C ASP A 180 -4.53 2.59 18.88
N LYS A 181 -4.67 3.08 17.64
CA LYS A 181 -4.73 2.22 16.45
C LYS A 181 -3.36 1.72 16.03
N THR A 182 -2.33 2.54 16.21
CA THR A 182 -0.96 2.23 15.79
C THR A 182 -0.10 1.78 16.96
N GLY A 183 -0.50 2.10 18.20
CA GLY A 183 0.30 1.89 19.41
C GLY A 183 1.51 2.82 19.50
N LEU A 184 1.52 3.91 18.72
CA LEU A 184 2.66 4.80 18.57
C LEU A 184 2.37 6.16 19.20
N ASN A 185 3.40 6.79 19.76
CA ASN A 185 3.35 8.20 20.06
C ASN A 185 3.52 8.99 18.76
N ILE A 186 2.58 9.86 18.46
CA ILE A 186 2.51 10.64 17.23
C ILE A 186 2.53 12.13 17.53
N ILE A 187 2.95 12.91 16.54
CA ILE A 187 2.89 14.38 16.57
C ILE A 187 1.87 14.82 15.55
N LYS A 188 0.80 15.50 16.00
CA LYS A 188 -0.28 16.01 15.16
C LYS A 188 0.14 17.30 14.45
N ASP A 189 1.00 17.17 13.46
CA ASP A 189 1.42 18.26 12.58
C ASP A 189 0.71 18.21 11.21
N ASP A 190 0.88 19.26 10.41
CA ASP A 190 0.24 19.36 9.09
C ASP A 190 0.55 18.16 8.19
N PHE A 191 1.75 17.58 8.32
CA PHE A 191 2.11 16.42 7.52
C PHE A 191 1.46 15.13 8.03
N TYR A 192 1.25 14.98 9.34
CA TYR A 192 0.47 13.89 9.90
C TYR A 192 -0.98 13.89 9.37
N GLU A 193 -1.62 15.07 9.29
CA GLU A 193 -2.96 15.20 8.70
C GLU A 193 -3.00 14.78 7.22
N VAL A 194 -1.96 15.14 6.44
CA VAL A 194 -1.81 14.68 5.06
C VAL A 194 -1.67 13.17 4.99
N ILE A 195 -0.90 12.55 5.90
CA ILE A 195 -0.75 11.09 5.97
C ILE A 195 -2.09 10.43 6.24
N ILE A 196 -2.77 10.77 7.36
CA ILE A 196 -4.04 10.14 7.71
C ILE A 196 -5.07 10.30 6.60
N THR A 197 -5.25 11.54 6.12
CA THR A 197 -6.26 11.84 5.11
C THR A 197 -5.99 11.05 3.84
N GLY A 198 -4.72 10.97 3.42
CA GLY A 198 -4.33 10.24 2.23
C GLY A 198 -4.56 8.74 2.34
N PHE A 199 -4.11 8.12 3.43
CA PHE A 199 -4.29 6.68 3.65
C PHE A 199 -5.76 6.30 3.85
N ASN A 200 -6.53 7.07 4.64
CA ASN A 200 -7.97 6.82 4.81
C ASN A 200 -8.74 6.95 3.49
N SER A 201 -8.39 7.92 2.64
CA SER A 201 -9.04 8.10 1.34
C SER A 201 -8.80 6.90 0.43
N VAL A 202 -7.57 6.39 0.39
CA VAL A 202 -7.20 5.22 -0.40
C VAL A 202 -7.84 3.94 0.14
N LEU A 203 -7.75 3.69 1.44
CA LEU A 203 -8.33 2.50 2.07
C LEU A 203 -9.86 2.48 1.95
N SER A 204 -10.52 3.63 2.12
CA SER A 204 -11.97 3.73 1.90
C SER A 204 -12.36 3.46 0.45
N ALA A 205 -11.57 3.93 -0.53
CA ALA A 205 -11.80 3.64 -1.93
C ALA A 205 -11.59 2.16 -2.26
N LEU A 206 -10.57 1.55 -1.63
CA LEU A 206 -10.26 0.14 -1.72
C LEU A 206 -11.44 -0.69 -1.14
N ASP A 207 -11.91 -0.42 0.08
CA ASP A 207 -13.05 -1.11 0.70
C ASP A 207 -14.33 -1.03 -0.12
N ASN A 208 -14.60 0.13 -0.74
CA ASN A 208 -15.75 0.31 -1.63
C ASN A 208 -15.71 -0.56 -2.90
N LEU A 209 -14.54 -1.08 -3.28
CA LEU A 209 -14.40 -2.05 -4.38
C LEU A 209 -14.74 -3.49 -3.93
N LEU A 210 -14.65 -3.83 -2.64
CA LEU A 210 -15.01 -5.16 -2.12
C LEU A 210 -16.52 -5.35 -1.90
N ILE A 211 -17.21 -4.28 -1.51
CA ILE A 211 -18.64 -4.35 -1.12
C ILE A 211 -19.55 -4.44 -2.37
N LYS A 212 -19.00 -4.42 -3.57
CA LYS A 212 -19.71 -4.54 -4.86
C LYS A 212 -19.54 -5.91 -5.49
#